data_AF-A0A1F5I445-F1
#
_entry.id   AF-A0A1F5I445-F1
#
_cell.length_a   1.000
_cell.length_b   1.000
_cell.length_c   1.000
_cell.angle_alpha   90.00
_cell.angle_beta   90.00
_cell.angle_gamma   90.00
#
_symmetry.space_group_name_H-M   'P 1'
#
loop_
_entity.id
_entity.type
_entity.pdbx_description
1 polymer ?
#
loop_
_entity_poly.entity_id
_entity_poly.type
_entity_poly.pdbx_seq_one_letter_code
_entity_poly.pdbx_strand_id
1 'polypeptide(L)'
;MNVVVSISQFRQNIASYIEKAKKGDTVILKDEKRDQQVIQIVGKKKFEPEAFGKALKAAAGIFSANNHPEWKTKGDVIKWVEQGRKAADRSF
;
A
#
# COMPACT_ATOMS: atom_id res chain seq x y z
N MET A 1 8.13 -0.52 2.71
CA MET A 1 8.79 0.81 2.73
C MET A 1 10.26 0.62 3.09
N ASN A 2 11.15 1.54 2.72
CA ASN A 2 12.58 1.43 3.06
C ASN A 2 12.85 2.16 4.37
N VAL A 3 13.55 1.50 5.29
CA VAL A 3 13.95 2.06 6.59
C VAL A 3 15.47 2.00 6.68
N VAL A 4 16.13 3.15 6.66
CA VAL A 4 17.59 3.24 6.81
C VAL A 4 17.92 3.43 8.29
N VAL A 5 18.78 2.59 8.84
CA VAL A 5 19.19 2.65 10.25
C VAL A 5 20.67 2.36 10.42
N SER A 6 21.26 2.89 11.48
CA SER A 6 22.64 2.57 11.82
C SER A 6 22.76 1.18 12.46
N ILE A 7 23.92 0.55 12.32
CA ILE A 7 24.19 -0.75 12.92
C ILE A 7 24.00 -0.71 14.45
N SER A 8 24.37 0.39 15.10
CA SER A 8 24.20 0.57 16.54
C SER A 8 22.72 0.58 16.96
N GLN A 9 21.88 1.35 16.25
CA GLN A 9 20.44 1.38 16.50
C GLN A 9 19.78 0.03 16.22
N PHE A 10 20.22 -0.63 15.14
CA PHE A 10 19.74 -1.97 14.81
C PHE A 10 20.03 -2.97 15.93
N ARG A 11 21.26 -3.00 16.46
CA ARG A 11 21.65 -3.92 17.55
C ARG A 11 20.83 -3.73 18.82
N GLN A 12 20.46 -2.50 19.15
CA GLN A 12 19.64 -2.21 20.32
C GLN A 12 18.17 -2.63 20.14
N ASN A 13 17.69 -2.72 18.89
CA ASN A 13 16.27 -2.92 18.58
C ASN A 13 16.04 -4.02 17.53
N ILE A 14 16.88 -5.06 17.51
CA ILE A 14 16.90 -6.10 16.46
C ILE A 14 15.50 -6.68 16.22
N ALA A 15 14.80 -7.06 17.29
CA ALA A 15 13.47 -7.67 17.20
C ALA A 15 12.45 -6.76 16.46
N SER A 16 12.47 -5.45 16.75
CA SER A 16 11.57 -4.48 16.12
C SER A 16 11.83 -4.36 14.62
N TYR A 17 13.10 -4.31 14.22
CA TYR A 17 13.45 -4.23 12.80
C TYR A 17 13.20 -5.54 12.04
N ILE A 18 13.38 -6.70 12.68
CA ILE A 18 12.98 -7.99 12.10
C ILE A 18 11.46 -8.05 11.90
N GLU A 19 10.67 -7.55 12.84
CA GLU A 19 9.21 -7.49 12.69
C GLU A 19 8.78 -6.54 11.56
N LYS A 20 9.44 -5.40 11.39
CA LYS A 20 9.23 -4.52 10.22
C LYS A 20 9.56 -5.25 8.91
N ALA A 21 10.69 -5.96 8.87
CA ALA A 21 11.06 -6.74 7.71
C ALA A 21 10.00 -7.82 7.40
N LYS A 22 9.52 -8.56 8.40
CA LYS A 22 8.43 -9.56 8.23
C LYS A 22 7.15 -8.95 7.66
N LYS A 23 6.83 -7.71 8.02
CA LYS A 23 5.67 -6.97 7.48
C LYS A 23 5.85 -6.49 6.04
N GLY A 24 7.05 -6.66 5.46
CA GLY A 24 7.39 -6.33 4.08
C GLY A 24 8.19 -5.04 3.92
N ASP A 25 8.69 -4.45 5.01
CA ASP A 25 9.64 -3.35 4.90
C ASP A 25 11.05 -3.86 4.57
N THR A 26 11.86 -3.01 3.93
CA THR A 26 13.27 -3.27 3.70
C THR A 26 14.08 -2.45 4.69
N VAL A 27 14.81 -3.13 5.58
CA VAL A 27 15.68 -2.46 6.56
C VAL A 27 17.10 -2.40 5.99
N ILE A 28 17.60 -1.19 5.78
CA ILE A 28 18.92 -0.93 5.24
C ILE A 28 19.85 -0.57 6.40
N LEU A 29 20.90 -1.36 6.60
CA LEU A 29 21.92 -1.12 7.61
C LEU A 29 23.05 -0.28 7.01
N LYS A 30 23.28 0.89 7.60
CA LYS A 30 24.38 1.79 7.26
C LYS A 30 25.40 1.81 8.39
N ASP A 31 26.68 1.74 8.02
CA ASP A 31 27.77 2.02 8.95
C ASP A 31 28.06 3.53 8.92
N GLU A 32 27.71 4.22 10.00
CA GLU A 32 27.95 5.66 10.15
C GLU A 32 29.45 5.99 10.16
N LYS A 33 30.31 5.05 10.55
CA LYS A 33 31.77 5.30 10.62
C LYS A 33 32.46 5.20 9.27
N ARG A 34 31.85 4.49 8.31
CA ARG A 34 32.42 4.21 6.98
C ARG A 34 31.57 4.76 5.84
N ASP A 35 30.45 5.42 6.17
CA ASP A 35 29.43 5.95 5.26
C ASP A 35 28.91 4.94 4.21
N GLN A 36 29.03 3.65 4.52
CA GLN A 36 28.74 2.57 3.58
C GLN A 36 27.45 1.86 3.98
N GLN A 37 26.63 1.56 2.97
CA GLN A 37 25.55 0.59 3.12
C GLN A 37 26.16 -0.81 3.23
N VAL A 38 25.92 -1.47 4.35
CA VAL A 38 26.60 -2.74 4.65
C VAL A 38 25.70 -3.93 4.32
N ILE A 39 24.42 -3.87 4.69
CA ILE A 39 23.49 -5.01 4.58
C ILE A 39 22.06 -4.52 4.36
N GLN A 40 21.25 -5.30 3.65
CA GLN A 40 19.79 -5.14 3.59
C GLN A 40 19.11 -6.36 4.20
N ILE A 41 18.09 -6.12 5.03
CA ILE A 41 17.19 -7.15 5.56
C ILE A 41 15.85 -6.97 4.86
N VAL A 42 15.49 -7.96 4.06
CA VAL A 42 14.23 -8.00 3.31
C VAL A 42 13.41 -9.17 3.81
N GLY A 43 12.21 -8.91 4.32
CA GLY A 43 11.26 -9.97 4.61
C GLY A 43 10.25 -10.13 3.47
N LYS A 44 9.90 -11.38 3.16
CA LYS A 44 8.78 -11.65 2.27
C LYS A 44 7.50 -11.50 3.09
N LYS A 45 6.72 -10.45 2.78
CA LYS A 45 5.39 -10.27 3.34
C LYS A 45 4.57 -11.52 3.05
N LYS A 46 4.17 -12.24 4.08
CA LYS A 46 3.20 -13.33 3.91
C LYS A 46 1.85 -12.71 3.59
N PHE A 47 1.16 -13.26 2.61
CA PHE A 47 -0.21 -12.87 2.34
C PHE A 47 -1.06 -13.23 3.57
N GLU A 48 -1.81 -12.27 4.10
CA GLU A 48 -2.73 -12.45 5.22
C GLU A 48 -4.17 -12.34 4.68
N PRO A 49 -4.82 -13.48 4.36
CA PRO A 49 -6.13 -13.49 3.72
C PRO A 49 -7.21 -12.78 4.54
N GLU A 50 -7.15 -12.90 5.87
CA GLU A 50 -8.13 -12.26 6.76
C GLU A 50 -8.01 -10.74 6.78
N ALA A 51 -6.78 -10.22 6.89
CA ALA A 51 -6.53 -8.79 6.86
C ALA A 51 -6.94 -8.19 5.50
N PHE A 52 -6.61 -8.91 4.42
CA PHE A 52 -7.02 -8.55 3.07
C PHE A 52 -8.56 -8.57 2.91
N GLY A 53 -9.23 -9.60 3.41
CA GLY A 53 -10.69 -9.71 3.39
C GLY A 53 -11.38 -8.61 4.19
N LYS A 54 -10.84 -8.22 5.36
CA LYS A 54 -11.33 -7.08 6.15
C LYS A 54 -11.17 -5.76 5.39
N ALA A 55 -10.02 -5.53 4.76
CA ALA A 55 -9.77 -4.34 3.95
C ALA A 55 -10.73 -4.29 2.74
N LEU A 56 -10.92 -5.42 2.06
CA LEU A 56 -11.89 -5.54 0.98
C LEU A 56 -13.32 -5.26 1.46
N LYS A 57 -13.73 -5.80 2.60
CA LYS A 57 -15.08 -5.55 3.15
C LYS A 57 -15.29 -4.08 3.52
N ALA A 58 -14.27 -3.43 4.10
CA ALA A 58 -14.31 -2.01 4.39
C ALA A 58 -14.42 -1.16 3.11
N ALA A 59 -13.71 -1.55 2.05
CA ALA A 59 -13.78 -0.87 0.75
C ALA A 59 -15.07 -1.20 -0.04
N ALA A 60 -15.63 -2.40 0.10
CA ALA A 60 -16.82 -2.85 -0.62
C ALA A 60 -18.07 -2.04 -0.26
N GLY A 61 -18.13 -1.47 0.95
CA GLY A 61 -19.19 -0.54 1.34
C GLY A 61 -19.07 0.84 0.69
N ILE A 62 -17.89 1.21 0.18
CA ILE A 62 -17.63 2.49 -0.49
C ILE A 62 -18.30 2.47 -1.87
N PHE A 63 -18.15 1.38 -2.63
CA PHE A 63 -18.76 1.20 -3.95
C PHE A 63 -20.21 0.70 -3.84
N SER A 64 -21.09 1.49 -3.24
CA SER A 64 -22.53 1.23 -3.21
C SER A 64 -23.29 2.36 -3.90
N ALA A 65 -24.46 2.06 -4.48
CA ALA A 65 -25.33 3.08 -5.10
C ALA A 65 -25.81 4.16 -4.09
N ASN A 66 -25.68 3.89 -2.78
CA ASN A 66 -25.94 4.89 -1.74
C ASN A 66 -24.84 5.96 -1.67
N ASN A 67 -23.59 5.59 -1.94
CA ASN A 67 -22.45 6.50 -1.96
C ASN A 67 -22.16 7.04 -3.37
N HIS A 68 -22.74 6.43 -4.39
CA HIS A 68 -22.67 6.81 -5.80
C HIS A 68 -24.09 7.07 -6.32
N PRO A 69 -24.66 8.27 -6.11
CA PRO A 69 -25.98 8.61 -6.61
C PRO A 69 -26.10 8.45 -8.14
N GLU A 70 -24.98 8.56 -8.86
CA GLU A 70 -24.86 8.27 -10.29
C GLU A 70 -25.08 6.79 -10.65
N TRP A 71 -25.12 5.87 -9.68
CA TRP A 71 -25.34 4.43 -9.89
C TRP A 71 -26.76 3.98 -9.55
N LYS A 72 -27.68 4.91 -9.28
CA LYS A 72 -29.04 4.62 -8.86
C LYS A 72 -29.83 3.81 -9.88
N THR A 73 -29.64 4.07 -11.17
CA THR A 73 -30.27 3.32 -12.27
C THR A 73 -29.27 3.02 -13.38
N LYS A 74 -29.61 2.04 -14.23
CA LYS A 74 -28.81 1.73 -15.43
C LYS A 74 -28.61 2.97 -16.32
N GLY A 75 -29.62 3.84 -16.43
CA GLY A 75 -29.54 5.07 -17.22
C GLY A 75 -28.55 6.07 -16.62
N ASP A 76 -28.53 6.21 -15.29
CA ASP A 76 -27.61 7.11 -14.59
C ASP A 76 -26.15 6.66 -14.77
N VAL A 77 -25.90 5.35 -14.70
CA VAL A 77 -24.57 4.77 -14.94
C VAL A 77 -24.10 5.06 -16.36
N ILE A 78 -24.97 4.87 -17.36
CA ILE A 78 -24.64 5.16 -18.78
C ILE A 78 -24.27 6.62 -18.94
N LYS A 79 -25.10 7.54 -18.41
CA LYS A 79 -24.87 8.98 -18.49
C LYS A 79 -23.57 9.39 -17.80
N TRP A 80 -23.29 8.85 -16.61
CA TRP A 80 -22.06 9.11 -15.88
C TRP A 80 -20.81 8.65 -16.64
N VAL A 81 -20.84 7.45 -17.22
CA VAL A 81 -19.74 6.93 -18.06
C VAL A 81 -19.55 7.78 -19.32
N GLU A 82 -20.64 8.19 -19.98
CA GLU A 82 -20.57 9.06 -21.16
C GLU A 82 -20.01 10.45 -20.85
N GLN A 83 -20.41 11.04 -19.73
CA GLN A 83 -19.85 12.31 -19.25
C GLN A 83 -18.37 12.17 -18.90
N GLY A 84 -17.99 11.10 -18.19
CA GLY A 84 -16.60 10.80 -17.89
C GLY A 84 -15.76 10.61 -19.16
N ARG A 85 -16.28 9.91 -20.17
CA ARG A 85 -15.60 9.73 -21.47
C ARG A 85 -15.41 11.05 -22.22
N LYS A 86 -16.41 11.93 -22.22
CA LYS A 86 -16.32 13.28 -22.82
C LYS A 86 -15.34 14.16 -22.07
N ALA A 87 -15.39 14.16 -20.73
CA ALA A 87 -14.49 14.96 -19.89
C ALA A 87 -13.03 14.46 -19.96
N ALA A 88 -12.82 13.16 -20.20
CA ALA A 88 -11.51 12.58 -20.36
C ALA A 88 -10.88 12.85 -21.74
N ASP A 89 -11.60 13.52 -22.66
CA ASP A 89 -11.18 13.95 -24.01
C ASP A 89 -10.02 13.11 -24.57
N ARG A 90 -10.26 11.80 -24.69
CA ARG A 90 -9.32 10.89 -25.33
C ARG A 90 -9.46 11.10 -26.83
N SER A 91 -8.67 12.01 -27.37
CA SER A 91 -8.26 11.96 -28.77
C SER A 91 -7.56 10.62 -29.00
N PHE A 92 -8.25 9.70 -29.67
CA PHE A 92 -7.64 8.53 -30.30
C PHE A 92 -7.03 8.94 -31.63
#